data_AF-A0AA39NJC6-F1
#
_entry.id   AF-A0AA39NJC6-F1
#
_cell.length_a   1.000
_cell.length_b   1.000
_cell.length_c   1.000
_cell.angle_alpha   90.00
_cell.angle_beta   90.00
_cell.angle_gamma   90.00
#
_symmetry.space_group_name_H-M   'P 1'
#
loop_
_entity.id
_entity.type
_entity.pdbx_description
1 polymer ?
#
loop_
_entity_poly.entity_id
_entity_poly.type
_entity_poly.pdbx_seq_one_letter_code
_entity_poly.pdbx_strand_id
1 'polypeptide(L)'
;MKKNQLPLDKLKISYEQKLHYSTLQLRAPPELGRKLPGLPVPYDECGMIYVFIPDPNKENRCIYSQRIDGDFIQLCFGASSSESGELPKTLEEAKAWARSLITEVPIPEGWFAMVDMLKEVQDSMTCSQVRFAPSTWIRYEKGVNLPSNWIAAGDSVMRVNPIFGHGCSKVIYGAICLNKLLQTVPSIDTQGFFQEVLRDARG
;
A
#
# COMPACT_ATOMS: atom_id res chain seq x y z
N MET A 1 23.50 -6.04 -29.32
CA MET A 1 23.95 -4.89 -28.51
C MET A 1 24.23 -5.34 -27.08
N LYS A 2 25.50 -5.48 -26.67
CA LYS A 2 25.88 -5.81 -25.28
C LYS A 2 25.68 -4.55 -24.40
N LYS A 3 24.51 -4.37 -23.80
CA LYS A 3 24.20 -3.23 -22.93
C LYS A 3 24.51 -3.58 -21.47
N ASN A 4 25.43 -2.85 -20.84
CA ASN A 4 25.60 -2.65 -19.38
C ASN A 4 25.19 -3.83 -18.48
N GLN A 5 25.93 -4.93 -18.61
CA GLN A 5 25.79 -6.11 -17.76
C GLN A 5 26.32 -5.84 -16.34
N LEU A 6 25.58 -6.28 -15.33
CA LEU A 6 25.84 -6.08 -13.91
C LEU A 6 25.74 -7.41 -13.15
N PRO A 7 26.60 -7.65 -12.14
CA PRO A 7 26.45 -8.78 -11.23
C PRO A 7 25.24 -8.59 -10.30
N LEU A 8 24.72 -9.68 -9.73
CA LEU A 8 23.46 -9.74 -8.98
C LEU A 8 23.38 -8.71 -7.83
N ASP A 9 24.48 -8.53 -7.10
CA ASP A 9 24.64 -7.59 -5.98
C ASP A 9 24.52 -6.11 -6.41
N LYS A 10 24.75 -5.81 -7.69
CA LYS A 10 24.66 -4.44 -8.26
C LYS A 10 23.36 -4.17 -9.02
N LEU A 11 22.44 -5.14 -9.08
CA LEU A 11 21.16 -4.98 -9.78
C LEU A 11 20.18 -4.11 -9.00
N LYS A 12 20.24 -4.17 -7.67
CA LYS A 12 19.31 -3.47 -6.79
C LYS A 12 19.71 -2.01 -6.61
N ILE A 13 18.78 -1.11 -6.93
CA ILE A 13 18.81 0.27 -6.46
C ILE A 13 17.72 0.47 -5.41
N SER A 14 17.96 1.39 -4.46
CA SER A 14 17.02 1.68 -3.37
C SER A 14 16.85 3.19 -3.21
N TYR A 15 15.65 3.61 -2.84
CA TYR A 15 15.29 4.98 -2.53
C TYR A 15 14.58 5.03 -1.18
N GLU A 16 15.19 5.74 -0.23
CA GLU A 16 14.68 5.87 1.14
C GLU A 16 13.67 7.02 1.21
N GLN A 17 12.39 6.68 1.16
CA GLN A 17 11.28 7.64 1.25
C GLN A 17 11.07 8.17 2.66
N LYS A 18 11.64 7.50 3.67
CA LYS A 18 11.40 7.76 5.10
C LYS A 18 9.90 7.79 5.43
N LEU A 19 9.11 6.98 4.71
CA LEU A 19 7.66 6.92 4.89
C LEU A 19 7.33 6.18 6.19
N HIS A 20 6.49 6.77 7.00
CA HIS A 20 5.98 6.20 8.23
C HIS A 20 4.55 6.67 8.46
N TYR A 21 3.76 5.87 9.18
CA TYR A 21 2.38 6.19 9.50
C TYR A 21 1.98 5.70 10.90
N SER A 22 0.98 6.36 11.47
CA SER A 22 0.22 5.84 12.60
C SER A 22 -1.20 5.54 12.16
N THR A 23 -1.74 4.46 12.68
CA THR A 23 -3.14 4.10 12.51
C THR A 23 -3.79 4.05 13.88
N LEU A 24 -4.83 4.86 14.07
CA LEU A 24 -5.79 4.72 15.17
C LEU A 24 -6.95 3.89 14.64
N GLN A 25 -7.21 2.75 15.27
CA GLN A 25 -8.32 1.87 14.91
C GLN A 25 -9.24 1.75 16.10
N LEU A 26 -10.53 2.06 15.89
CA LEU A 26 -11.57 2.06 16.91
C LEU A 26 -12.71 1.17 16.47
N ARG A 27 -13.32 0.45 17.40
CA ARG A 27 -14.53 -0.31 17.14
C ARG A 27 -15.72 0.65 17.27
N ALA A 28 -16.42 0.90 16.18
CA ALA A 28 -17.62 1.73 16.14
C ALA A 28 -18.84 0.84 15.85
N PRO A 29 -19.56 0.36 16.88
CA PRO A 29 -20.76 -0.47 16.68
C PRO A 29 -21.76 0.21 15.74
N PRO A 30 -22.58 -0.54 14.98
CA PRO A 30 -23.50 0.03 13.99
C PRO A 30 -24.43 1.12 14.56
N GLU A 31 -24.79 1.04 15.84
CA GLU A 31 -25.63 2.02 16.53
C GLU A 31 -24.94 3.40 16.66
N LEU A 32 -23.62 3.41 16.86
CA LEU A 32 -22.78 4.61 16.85
C LEU A 32 -22.42 4.99 15.42
N GLY A 33 -21.98 4.02 14.61
CA GLY A 33 -21.55 4.21 13.23
C GLY A 33 -22.58 4.95 12.38
N ARG A 34 -23.86 4.57 12.47
CA ARG A 34 -24.96 5.22 11.73
C ARG A 34 -25.26 6.65 12.16
N LYS A 35 -24.75 7.09 13.32
CA LYS A 35 -24.89 8.46 13.83
C LYS A 35 -23.67 9.33 13.52
N LEU A 36 -22.57 8.74 13.03
CA LEU A 36 -21.35 9.48 12.74
C LEU A 36 -21.63 10.58 11.71
N PRO A 37 -21.26 11.83 12.01
CA PRO A 37 -21.42 12.94 11.08
C PRO A 37 -20.36 12.87 9.97
N GLY A 38 -20.59 13.60 8.88
CA GLY A 38 -19.56 13.79 7.85
C GLY A 38 -19.22 12.58 7.00
N LEU A 39 -19.96 11.46 7.12
CA LEU A 39 -19.82 10.33 6.22
C LEU A 39 -20.28 10.69 4.80
N PRO A 40 -19.56 10.25 3.76
CA PRO A 40 -19.95 10.54 2.36
C PRO A 40 -21.19 9.75 1.91
N VAL A 41 -21.47 8.62 2.57
CA VAL A 41 -22.60 7.71 2.33
C VAL A 41 -23.04 7.11 3.67
N PRO A 42 -24.21 6.44 3.76
CA PRO A 42 -24.63 5.76 4.99
C PRO A 42 -23.55 4.82 5.51
N TYR A 43 -23.43 4.71 6.84
CA TYR A 43 -22.38 3.92 7.51
C TYR A 43 -22.25 2.51 6.92
N ASP A 44 -23.37 1.83 6.68
CA ASP A 44 -23.47 0.46 6.15
C ASP A 44 -22.95 0.27 4.73
N GLU A 45 -22.80 1.35 3.98
CA GLU A 45 -22.26 1.37 2.61
C GLU A 45 -20.89 2.06 2.55
N CYS A 46 -20.40 2.56 3.69
CA CYS A 46 -19.21 3.38 3.74
C CYS A 46 -17.95 2.51 3.74
N GLY A 47 -17.05 2.77 2.80
CA GLY A 47 -15.67 2.27 2.82
C GLY A 47 -14.72 3.42 3.15
N MET A 48 -14.36 4.22 2.14
CA MET A 48 -13.56 5.43 2.33
C MET A 48 -14.44 6.57 2.88
N ILE A 49 -13.99 7.20 3.96
CA ILE A 49 -14.66 8.34 4.61
C ILE A 49 -14.01 9.65 4.17
N TYR A 50 -12.69 9.74 4.30
CA TYR A 50 -11.94 10.94 3.96
C TYR A 50 -10.53 10.58 3.50
N VAL A 51 -10.03 11.33 2.52
CA VAL A 51 -8.66 11.19 2.04
C VAL A 51 -8.09 12.58 1.78
N PHE A 52 -6.90 12.81 2.32
CA PHE A 52 -6.08 13.96 2.01
C PHE A 52 -4.71 13.48 1.54
N ILE A 53 -4.43 13.67 0.25
CA ILE A 53 -3.14 13.41 -0.36
C ILE A 53 -2.65 14.75 -0.92
N PRO A 54 -1.58 15.34 -0.36
CA PRO A 54 -1.10 16.64 -0.80
C PRO A 54 -0.28 16.56 -2.09
N ASP A 55 -0.05 17.74 -2.70
CA ASP A 55 1.11 17.93 -3.57
C ASP A 55 2.39 17.76 -2.71
N PRO A 56 3.28 16.80 -3.04
CA PRO A 56 4.47 16.51 -2.24
C PRO A 56 5.46 17.68 -2.14
N ASN A 57 5.32 18.72 -2.97
CA ASN A 57 6.14 19.93 -2.89
C ASN A 57 5.60 20.95 -1.87
N LYS A 58 4.36 20.79 -1.41
CA LYS A 58 3.70 21.74 -0.49
C LYS A 58 3.51 21.16 0.90
N GLU A 59 3.21 19.87 0.97
CA GLU A 59 2.92 19.15 2.21
C GLU A 59 3.33 17.70 2.02
N ASN A 60 3.87 17.08 3.07
CA ASN A 60 4.39 15.72 3.02
C ASN A 60 3.68 14.76 4.00
N ARG A 61 2.60 15.25 4.62
CA ARG A 61 1.72 14.51 5.52
C ARG A 61 0.38 14.22 4.83
N CYS A 62 -0.19 13.06 5.09
CA CYS A 62 -1.48 12.63 4.52
C CYS A 62 -2.41 12.10 5.61
N ILE A 63 -3.71 12.09 5.30
CA ILE A 63 -4.75 11.51 6.15
C ILE A 63 -5.57 10.54 5.31
N TYR A 64 -5.86 9.37 5.88
CA TYR A 64 -6.86 8.45 5.38
C TYR A 64 -7.83 8.13 6.51
N SER A 65 -9.12 8.11 6.21
CA SER A 65 -10.14 7.65 7.13
C SER A 65 -11.09 6.71 6.40
N GLN A 66 -11.37 5.56 7.00
CA GLN A 66 -12.19 4.54 6.39
C GLN A 66 -12.91 3.70 7.43
N ARG A 67 -14.06 3.16 7.05
CA ARG A 67 -14.62 1.98 7.69
C ARG A 67 -13.97 0.75 7.08
N ILE A 68 -13.60 -0.20 7.92
CA ILE A 68 -13.14 -1.54 7.52
C ILE A 68 -14.09 -2.60 8.12
N ASP A 69 -13.99 -3.82 7.62
CA ASP A 69 -14.82 -4.94 8.08
C ASP A 69 -14.74 -5.15 9.60
N GLY A 70 -15.85 -5.63 10.19
CA GLY A 70 -15.93 -5.87 11.64
C GLY A 70 -16.24 -4.64 12.48
N ASP A 71 -16.90 -3.63 11.88
CA ASP A 71 -17.35 -2.39 12.52
C ASP A 71 -16.20 -1.57 13.10
N PHE A 72 -15.09 -1.52 12.36
CA PHE A 72 -13.94 -0.69 12.73
C PHE A 72 -13.91 0.58 11.89
N ILE A 73 -13.60 1.70 12.54
CA ILE A 73 -13.16 2.92 11.88
C ILE A 73 -11.64 3.02 12.05
N GLN A 74 -10.97 3.30 10.95
CA GLN A 74 -9.53 3.49 10.88
C GLN A 74 -9.23 4.95 10.51
N LEU A 75 -8.40 5.61 11.32
CA LEU A 75 -7.80 6.91 11.03
C LEU A 75 -6.29 6.70 10.87
N CYS A 76 -5.79 6.90 9.66
CA CYS A 76 -4.38 6.72 9.32
C CYS A 76 -3.75 8.07 8.97
N PHE A 77 -2.58 8.32 9.53
CA PHE A 77 -1.81 9.54 9.38
C PHE A 77 -0.46 9.15 8.84
N GLY A 78 -0.12 9.58 7.63
CA GLY A 78 1.15 9.27 6.99
C GLY A 78 2.05 10.49 6.87
N ALA A 79 3.36 10.26 6.83
CA ALA A 79 4.35 11.30 6.67
C ALA A 79 5.56 10.80 5.87
N SER A 80 6.07 11.63 4.95
CA SER A 80 7.27 11.36 4.16
C SER A 80 8.33 12.45 4.35
N SER A 81 8.92 12.52 5.54
CA SER A 81 10.27 13.03 5.80
C SER A 81 10.68 12.74 7.26
N SER A 82 11.95 12.92 7.59
CA SER A 82 12.40 12.86 8.99
C SER A 82 12.00 14.09 9.81
N GLU A 83 11.40 15.11 9.20
CA GLU A 83 11.07 16.40 9.81
C GLU A 83 9.56 16.59 10.05
N SER A 84 8.73 15.64 9.61
CA SER A 84 7.25 15.73 9.65
C SER A 84 6.62 15.66 11.06
N GLY A 85 7.42 15.64 12.13
CA GLY A 85 6.94 15.58 13.51
C GLY A 85 6.50 14.18 13.97
N GLU A 86 6.04 14.10 15.23
CA GLU A 86 5.54 12.85 15.82
C GLU A 86 4.11 12.53 15.38
N LEU A 87 3.94 11.41 14.68
CA LEU A 87 2.63 10.88 14.27
C LEU A 87 1.63 10.80 15.43
N PRO A 88 0.34 11.13 15.20
CA PRO A 88 -0.64 11.19 16.27
C PRO A 88 -0.95 9.78 16.77
N LYS A 89 -1.06 9.66 18.09
CA LYS A 89 -1.33 8.42 18.83
C LYS A 89 -2.68 8.46 19.55
N THR A 90 -3.31 9.63 19.59
CA THR A 90 -4.60 9.87 20.24
C THR A 90 -5.56 10.63 19.32
N LEU A 91 -6.87 10.57 19.61
CA LEU A 91 -7.88 11.32 18.84
C LEU A 91 -7.69 12.85 18.94
N GLU A 92 -7.18 13.36 20.06
CA GLU A 92 -6.87 14.78 20.21
C GLU A 92 -5.66 15.20 19.36
N GLU A 93 -4.59 14.41 19.41
CA GLU A 93 -3.43 14.62 18.55
C GLU A 93 -3.81 14.50 17.07
N ALA A 94 -4.71 13.58 16.71
CA ALA A 94 -5.22 13.44 15.35
C ALA A 94 -5.89 14.71 14.85
N LYS A 95 -6.75 15.34 15.66
CA LYS A 95 -7.39 16.63 15.30
C LYS A 95 -6.37 17.76 15.21
N ALA A 96 -5.46 17.86 16.17
CA ALA A 96 -4.42 18.88 16.17
C ALA A 96 -3.50 18.75 14.94
N TRP A 97 -3.11 17.53 14.62
CA TRP A 97 -2.35 17.18 13.42
C TRP A 97 -3.11 17.62 12.16
N ALA A 98 -4.36 17.21 12.02
CA ALA A 98 -5.20 17.53 10.87
C ALA A 98 -5.37 19.05 10.68
N ARG A 99 -5.56 19.82 11.76
CA ARG A 99 -5.62 21.29 11.71
C ARG A 99 -4.30 21.95 11.32
N SER A 100 -3.17 21.28 11.56
CA SER A 100 -1.83 21.80 11.22
C SER A 100 -1.41 21.54 9.76
N LEU A 101 -2.23 20.84 8.98
CA LEU A 101 -1.92 20.51 7.59
C LEU A 101 -2.04 21.73 6.69
N ILE A 102 -1.10 21.86 5.76
CA ILE A 102 -1.18 22.85 4.69
C ILE A 102 -2.16 22.32 3.64
N THR A 103 -3.35 22.90 3.59
CA THR A 103 -4.44 22.46 2.71
C THR A 103 -4.90 23.61 1.80
N GLU A 104 -5.21 23.32 0.53
CA GLU A 104 -5.84 24.30 -0.36
C GLU A 104 -7.33 24.45 -0.06
N VAL A 105 -7.97 23.33 0.29
CA VAL A 105 -9.35 23.26 0.77
C VAL A 105 -9.31 22.76 2.21
N PRO A 106 -9.91 23.48 3.17
CA PRO A 106 -9.94 23.06 4.56
C PRO A 106 -10.56 21.67 4.72
N ILE A 107 -10.02 20.89 5.66
CA ILE A 107 -10.59 19.60 6.03
C ILE A 107 -12.04 19.82 6.51
N PRO A 108 -13.03 19.03 6.04
CA PRO A 108 -14.42 19.24 6.39
C PRO A 108 -14.68 19.17 7.90
N GLU A 109 -15.47 20.11 8.42
CA GLU A 109 -15.86 20.12 9.86
C GLU A 109 -16.58 18.83 10.28
N GLY A 110 -17.30 18.19 9.36
CA GLY A 110 -17.92 16.88 9.60
C GLY A 110 -16.90 15.79 9.98
N TRP A 111 -15.69 15.84 9.43
CA TRP A 111 -14.62 14.90 9.79
C TRP A 111 -14.15 15.12 11.23
N PHE A 112 -13.98 16.37 11.67
CA PHE A 112 -13.62 16.68 13.05
C PHE A 112 -14.72 16.26 14.03
N ALA A 113 -15.99 16.54 13.69
CA ALA A 113 -17.13 16.12 14.49
C ALA A 113 -17.23 14.58 14.60
N MET A 114 -16.88 13.84 13.53
CA MET A 114 -16.79 12.39 13.57
C MET A 114 -15.71 11.94 14.55
N VAL A 115 -14.52 12.53 14.49
CA VAL A 115 -13.42 12.22 15.42
C VAL A 115 -13.81 12.51 16.87
N ASP A 116 -14.59 13.57 17.14
CA ASP A 116 -15.12 13.84 18.47
C ASP A 116 -16.13 12.79 18.94
N MET A 117 -17.03 12.33 18.06
CA MET A 117 -18.01 11.28 18.39
C MET A 117 -17.34 9.92 18.64
N LEU A 118 -16.23 9.61 17.96
CA LEU A 118 -15.45 8.39 18.18
C LEU A 118 -14.82 8.30 19.58
N LYS A 119 -14.80 9.39 20.36
CA LYS A 119 -14.37 9.36 21.77
C LYS A 119 -15.25 8.46 22.64
N GLU A 120 -16.51 8.27 22.26
CA GLU A 120 -17.44 7.37 22.98
C GLU A 120 -16.92 5.92 23.03
N VAL A 121 -16.07 5.54 22.08
CA VAL A 121 -15.47 4.19 21.94
C VAL A 121 -13.94 4.23 22.01
N GLN A 122 -13.37 5.27 22.62
CA GLN A 122 -11.91 5.45 22.72
C GLN A 122 -11.24 4.33 23.53
N ASP A 123 -11.96 3.69 24.44
CA ASP A 123 -11.51 2.52 25.20
C ASP A 123 -11.17 1.32 24.29
N SER A 124 -11.84 1.21 23.13
CA SER A 124 -11.54 0.21 22.10
C SER A 124 -10.37 0.58 21.20
N MET A 125 -9.82 1.80 21.33
CA MET A 125 -8.82 2.31 20.41
C MET A 125 -7.51 1.55 20.52
N THR A 126 -6.99 1.13 19.37
CA THR A 126 -5.61 0.67 19.22
C THR A 126 -4.82 1.65 18.36
N CYS A 127 -3.55 1.81 18.68
CA CYS A 127 -2.62 2.61 17.88
C CYS A 127 -1.50 1.70 17.37
N SER A 128 -1.29 1.68 16.07
CA SER A 128 -0.13 1.03 15.45
C SER A 128 0.72 2.06 14.73
N GLN A 129 2.05 1.94 14.84
CA GLN A 129 3.00 2.80 14.14
C GLN A 129 3.91 1.92 13.29
N VAL A 130 4.05 2.28 12.02
CA VAL A 130 4.80 1.48 11.06
C VAL A 130 5.68 2.40 10.23
N ARG A 131 6.94 1.99 10.09
CA ARG A 131 7.89 2.59 9.15
C ARG A 131 8.00 1.68 7.93
N PHE A 132 7.74 2.23 6.75
CA PHE A 132 7.89 1.48 5.51
C PHE A 132 9.37 1.31 5.16
N ALA A 133 9.69 0.14 4.63
CA ALA A 133 10.99 -0.13 4.04
C ALA A 133 11.20 0.75 2.78
N PRO A 134 12.46 1.03 2.41
CA PRO A 134 12.77 1.75 1.17
C PRO A 134 12.09 1.12 -0.05
N SER A 135 11.77 1.99 -1.01
CA SER A 135 11.42 1.56 -2.36
C SER A 135 12.65 0.99 -3.04
N THR A 136 12.50 -0.10 -3.78
CA THR A 136 13.63 -0.80 -4.42
C THR A 136 13.29 -1.16 -5.85
N TRP A 137 14.29 -1.19 -6.72
CA TRP A 137 14.17 -1.74 -8.07
C TRP A 137 15.37 -2.64 -8.37
N ILE A 138 15.10 -3.90 -8.66
CA ILE A 138 16.07 -4.90 -9.07
C ILE A 138 16.02 -5.02 -10.58
N ARG A 139 17.11 -4.61 -11.23
CA ARG A 139 17.24 -4.47 -12.68
C ARG A 139 17.69 -5.77 -13.33
N TYR A 140 16.88 -6.81 -13.23
CA TYR A 140 17.20 -8.14 -13.75
C TYR A 140 17.50 -8.16 -15.25
N GLU A 141 16.98 -7.20 -16.02
CA GLU A 141 17.30 -7.01 -17.44
C GLU A 141 18.78 -6.66 -17.71
N LYS A 142 19.51 -6.24 -16.66
CA LYS A 142 20.96 -5.97 -16.70
C LYS A 142 21.79 -7.11 -16.10
N GLY A 143 21.16 -8.15 -15.58
CA GLY A 143 21.82 -9.27 -14.92
C GLY A 143 22.68 -10.11 -15.85
N VAL A 144 23.77 -10.65 -15.30
CA VAL A 144 24.54 -11.76 -15.91
C VAL A 144 24.29 -13.05 -15.16
N ASN A 145 24.49 -14.18 -15.83
CA ASN A 145 24.37 -15.53 -15.25
C ASN A 145 22.98 -15.83 -14.66
N LEU A 146 21.93 -15.23 -15.20
CA LEU A 146 20.56 -15.62 -14.90
C LEU A 146 20.16 -16.84 -15.77
N PRO A 147 19.49 -17.86 -15.21
CA PRO A 147 18.97 -18.97 -16.01
C PRO A 147 18.04 -18.48 -17.13
N SER A 148 18.03 -19.16 -18.28
CA SER A 148 17.23 -18.77 -19.44
C SER A 148 15.71 -18.85 -19.21
N ASN A 149 15.29 -19.63 -18.22
CA ASN A 149 13.90 -19.80 -17.78
C ASN A 149 13.56 -18.99 -16.51
N TRP A 150 14.44 -18.09 -16.08
CA TRP A 150 14.25 -17.32 -14.87
C TRP A 150 13.26 -16.16 -15.08
N ILE A 151 12.29 -16.03 -14.19
CA ILE A 151 11.24 -15.01 -14.24
C ILE A 151 11.11 -14.38 -12.85
N ALA A 152 10.98 -13.06 -12.79
CA ALA A 152 10.53 -12.33 -11.59
C ALA A 152 9.42 -11.35 -11.94
N ALA A 153 8.51 -11.15 -10.98
CA ALA A 153 7.39 -10.23 -11.12
C ALA A 153 6.99 -9.61 -9.77
N GLY A 154 6.22 -8.52 -9.82
CA GLY A 154 5.73 -7.85 -8.62
C GLY A 154 6.83 -7.28 -7.73
N ASP A 155 6.70 -7.46 -6.42
CA ASP A 155 7.59 -6.90 -5.40
C ASP A 155 9.02 -7.47 -5.46
N SER A 156 9.19 -8.68 -6.01
CA SER A 156 10.52 -9.25 -6.27
C SER A 156 11.34 -8.41 -7.26
N VAL A 157 10.69 -7.72 -8.20
CA VAL A 157 11.34 -6.85 -9.19
C VAL A 157 11.45 -5.43 -8.65
N MET A 158 10.39 -4.92 -8.04
CA MET A 158 10.40 -3.55 -7.53
C MET A 158 9.33 -3.35 -6.46
N ARG A 159 9.73 -2.73 -5.35
CA ARG A 159 8.85 -2.24 -4.30
C ARG A 159 8.68 -0.74 -4.50
N VAL A 160 7.44 -0.30 -4.69
CA VAL A 160 7.10 1.11 -4.95
C VAL A 160 6.61 1.80 -3.68
N ASN A 161 6.46 3.13 -3.73
CA ASN A 161 5.82 3.88 -2.66
C ASN A 161 4.36 3.40 -2.51
N PRO A 162 3.96 2.90 -1.32
CA PRO A 162 2.59 2.42 -1.12
C PRO A 162 1.54 3.54 -1.11
N ILE A 163 1.91 4.81 -0.85
CA ILE A 163 0.96 5.95 -0.82
C ILE A 163 0.15 6.04 -2.13
N PHE A 164 0.76 5.74 -3.28
CA PHE A 164 0.09 5.88 -4.57
C PHE A 164 -0.71 4.63 -4.97
N GLY A 165 -0.80 3.60 -4.14
CA GLY A 165 -1.60 2.40 -4.44
C GLY A 165 -1.14 1.59 -5.66
N HIS A 166 0.05 1.86 -6.22
CA HIS A 166 0.51 1.28 -7.48
C HIS A 166 0.98 -0.20 -7.41
N GLY A 167 1.08 -0.78 -6.21
CA GLY A 167 1.60 -2.15 -6.02
C GLY A 167 0.77 -3.21 -6.76
N CYS A 168 -0.54 -3.21 -6.54
CA CYS A 168 -1.45 -4.21 -7.13
C CYS A 168 -1.51 -4.11 -8.66
N SER A 169 -1.65 -2.89 -9.18
CA SER A 169 -1.67 -2.63 -10.63
C SER A 169 -0.42 -3.19 -11.30
N LYS A 170 0.75 -3.01 -10.69
CA LYS A 170 2.00 -3.54 -11.22
C LYS A 170 2.01 -5.07 -11.31
N VAL A 171 1.53 -5.78 -10.28
CA VAL A 171 1.47 -7.25 -10.28
C VAL A 171 0.54 -7.74 -11.40
N ILE A 172 -0.64 -7.10 -11.55
CA ILE A 172 -1.61 -7.42 -12.58
C ILE A 172 -1.02 -7.23 -13.99
N TYR A 173 -0.37 -6.09 -14.25
CA TYR A 173 0.32 -5.86 -15.52
C TYR A 173 1.40 -6.91 -15.78
N GLY A 174 2.19 -7.26 -14.76
CA GLY A 174 3.19 -8.31 -14.85
C GLY A 174 2.60 -9.66 -15.24
N ALA A 175 1.50 -10.06 -14.61
CA ALA A 175 0.81 -11.32 -14.91
C ALA A 175 0.22 -11.35 -16.33
N ILE A 176 -0.42 -10.26 -16.77
CA ILE A 176 -0.98 -10.16 -18.14
C ILE A 176 0.13 -10.25 -19.19
N CYS A 177 1.22 -9.51 -19.00
CA CYS A 177 2.37 -9.54 -19.91
C CYS A 177 3.00 -10.93 -19.95
N LEU A 178 3.20 -11.57 -18.81
CA LEU A 178 3.75 -12.93 -18.73
C LEU A 178 2.84 -13.94 -19.44
N ASN A 179 1.53 -13.89 -19.21
CA ASN A 179 0.58 -14.78 -19.88
C ASN A 179 0.62 -14.62 -21.41
N LYS A 180 0.63 -13.37 -21.91
CA LYS A 180 0.76 -13.11 -23.35
C LYS A 180 2.06 -13.65 -23.92
N LEU A 181 3.18 -13.49 -23.21
CA LEU A 181 4.47 -14.03 -23.65
C LEU A 181 4.44 -15.57 -23.71
N LEU A 182 3.94 -16.23 -22.68
CA LEU A 182 3.85 -17.70 -22.62
C LEU A 182 2.97 -18.27 -23.74
N GLN A 183 1.91 -17.57 -24.15
CA GLN A 183 1.07 -17.97 -25.28
C GLN A 183 1.77 -17.85 -26.65
N THR A 184 2.82 -17.02 -26.76
CA THR A 184 3.60 -16.85 -27.99
C THR A 184 4.82 -17.76 -28.09
N VAL A 185 5.20 -18.41 -26.98
CA VAL A 185 6.25 -19.43 -26.99
C VAL A 185 5.68 -20.69 -27.65
N PRO A 186 6.36 -21.29 -28.65
CA PRO A 186 5.93 -22.54 -29.24
C PRO A 186 5.68 -23.58 -28.14
N SER A 187 4.53 -24.25 -28.18
CA SER A 187 4.24 -25.33 -27.24
C SER A 187 5.37 -26.35 -27.31
N ILE A 188 6.10 -26.51 -26.20
CA ILE A 188 6.86 -27.74 -25.98
C ILE A 188 5.82 -28.86 -26.06
N ASP A 189 6.15 -29.97 -26.74
CA ASP A 189 5.28 -31.16 -26.74
C ASP A 189 5.10 -31.63 -25.28
N THR A 190 4.07 -31.11 -24.66
CA THR A 190 3.70 -31.40 -23.27
C THR A 190 3.35 -32.88 -23.11
N GLN A 191 2.95 -33.57 -24.18
CA GLN A 191 2.62 -34.98 -24.15
C GLN A 191 3.88 -35.83 -23.96
N GLY A 192 4.95 -35.53 -24.71
CA GLY A 192 6.26 -36.15 -24.53
C GLY A 192 6.87 -35.91 -23.14
N PHE A 193 6.86 -34.65 -22.68
CA PHE A 193 7.39 -34.27 -21.37
C PHE A 193 6.64 -34.93 -20.19
N PHE A 194 5.30 -34.93 -20.23
CA PHE A 194 4.50 -35.59 -19.19
C PHE A 194 4.70 -37.11 -19.17
N GLN A 195 4.81 -37.75 -20.34
CA GLN A 195 5.08 -39.19 -20.40
C GLN A 195 6.46 -39.55 -19.84
N GLU A 196 7.47 -38.71 -20.06
CA GLU A 196 8.83 -38.91 -19.56
C GLU A 196 8.90 -38.73 -18.03
N VAL A 197 8.29 -37.67 -17.49
CA VAL A 197 8.18 -37.44 -16.03
C VAL A 197 7.39 -38.55 -15.34
N LEU A 198 6.32 -39.05 -15.95
CA LEU A 198 5.54 -40.18 -15.43
C LEU A 198 6.24 -41.54 -15.58
N ARG A 199 7.27 -41.65 -16.43
CA ARG A 199 8.09 -42.86 -16.58
C ARG A 199 9.16 -42.92 -15.51
N ASP A 200 9.79 -41.80 -15.20
CA ASP A 200 10.81 -41.70 -14.15
C ASP A 200 10.23 -41.83 -12.73
N ALA A 201 8.97 -41.43 -12.52
CA ALA A 201 8.26 -41.64 -11.25
C ALA A 201 7.83 -43.10 -10.99
N ARG A 202 8.09 -44.03 -11.92
CA ARG A 202 7.77 -45.46 -11.83
C ARG A 202 9.00 -46.36 -11.74
N GLY A 203 10.19 -45.79 -11.51
CA GLY A 203 11.45 -46.52 -11.25
C GLY A 203 11.68 -46.77 -9.77
#